data_AF-A0A0L0GY95-F1
#
_entry.id   AF-A0A0L0GY95-F1
#
_cell.length_a   1.000
_cell.length_b   1.000
_cell.length_c   1.000
_cell.angle_alpha   90.00
_cell.angle_beta   90.00
_cell.angle_gamma   90.00
#
_symmetry.space_group_name_H-M   'P 1'
#
loop_
_entity.id
_entity.type
_entity.pdbx_description
1 polymer ?
#
loop_
_entity_poly.entity_id
_entity_poly.type
_entity_poly.pdbx_seq_one_letter_code
_entity_poly.pdbx_strand_id
1 'polypeptide(L)'
;MLLATALLIIGLLLVVYSADRLVYAASILCRTLGIPPIIIGMTVVGIGTSLPEIIVSVAASMHGQIDLAIGTAIGSNIVNILLILGLAALLHPFTVHSDILRREMPLMLIVSLLAGCVLYNGELSRIDGLFLLALAVLWLLYIIKLARLAERQGNDSLTREQVEELPRDGSLPVAFLWLGLALIIMPVATRMVVDNATVLANYFAMSELTIGLTVIAIGTSLPELATTIAGARKGEDDIAIGNIIGANIFNIAIVLGLPALIAPGAFNPQAFTRDYGVMVLVSIVFALLCWRRKRQIGKGAGLLLTGGFIVWLAMLYWVAPLLVE
;
A
#
# COMPACT_ATOMS: atom_id res chain seq x y z
N MET A 1 -22.78 -16.91 4.41
CA MET A 1 -22.52 -15.47 4.47
C MET A 1 -21.76 -15.06 5.71
N LEU A 2 -22.36 -15.14 6.91
CA LEU A 2 -21.67 -14.81 8.15
C LEU A 2 -20.31 -15.51 8.29
N LEU A 3 -20.26 -16.82 7.99
CA LEU A 3 -19.02 -17.59 8.00
C LEU A 3 -17.98 -17.02 7.01
N ALA A 4 -18.36 -16.72 5.77
CA ALA A 4 -17.44 -16.21 4.76
C ALA A 4 -16.90 -14.83 5.13
N THR A 5 -17.76 -13.93 5.62
CA THR A 5 -17.33 -12.63 6.13
C THR A 5 -16.40 -12.76 7.32
N ALA A 6 -16.70 -13.67 8.26
CA ALA A 6 -15.83 -13.91 9.40
C ALA A 6 -14.47 -14.49 8.99
N LEU A 7 -14.44 -15.46 8.07
CA LEU A 7 -13.20 -16.04 7.55
C LEU A 7 -12.38 -15.01 6.75
N LEU A 8 -13.02 -14.13 5.99
CA LEU A 8 -12.36 -13.02 5.30
C LEU A 8 -11.68 -12.07 6.30
N ILE A 9 -12.40 -11.63 7.33
CA ILE A 9 -11.88 -10.71 8.35
C ILE A 9 -10.73 -11.38 9.12
N ILE A 10 -10.93 -12.62 9.58
CA ILE A 10 -9.89 -13.39 10.28
C ILE A 10 -8.67 -13.58 9.36
N GLY A 11 -8.90 -13.90 8.09
CA GLY A 11 -7.85 -14.02 7.09
C GLY A 11 -7.03 -12.75 6.96
N LEU A 12 -7.68 -11.58 6.79
CA LEU A 12 -7.00 -10.28 6.70
C LEU A 12 -6.18 -9.98 7.96
N LEU A 13 -6.75 -10.20 9.15
CA LEU A 13 -6.04 -10.01 10.41
C LEU A 13 -4.82 -10.94 10.51
N LEU A 14 -4.94 -12.20 10.08
CA LEU A 14 -3.83 -13.14 10.07
C LEU A 14 -2.76 -12.78 9.05
N VAL A 15 -3.13 -12.25 7.87
CA VAL A 15 -2.19 -11.75 6.87
C VAL A 15 -1.40 -10.59 7.45
N VAL A 16 -2.07 -9.56 7.97
CA VAL A 16 -1.44 -8.39 8.57
C VAL A 16 -0.51 -8.78 9.71
N TYR A 17 -0.99 -9.64 10.62
CA TYR A 17 -0.17 -10.12 11.72
C TYR A 17 1.05 -10.91 11.25
N SER A 18 0.87 -11.80 10.27
CA SER A 18 1.97 -12.63 9.76
C SER A 18 3.00 -11.80 8.99
N ALA A 19 2.55 -10.77 8.25
CA ALA A 19 3.43 -9.83 7.57
C ALA A 19 4.29 -9.06 8.59
N ASP A 20 3.68 -8.50 9.64
CA ASP A 20 4.39 -7.83 10.74
C ASP A 20 5.47 -8.74 11.36
N ARG A 21 5.12 -10.00 11.68
CA ARG A 21 6.08 -10.98 12.22
C ARG A 21 7.20 -11.31 11.24
N LEU A 22 6.92 -11.33 9.94
CA LEU A 22 7.92 -11.57 8.89
C LEU A 22 8.89 -10.39 8.80
N VAL A 23 8.40 -9.15 8.82
CA VAL A 23 9.24 -7.93 8.86
C VAL A 23 10.14 -7.93 10.10
N TYR A 24 9.57 -8.26 11.26
CA TYR A 24 10.32 -8.37 12.52
C TYR A 24 11.46 -9.41 12.40
N ALA A 25 11.15 -10.62 11.94
CA ALA A 25 12.13 -11.68 11.77
C ALA A 25 13.22 -11.31 10.74
N ALA A 26 12.83 -10.75 9.60
CA ALA A 26 13.74 -10.30 8.55
C ALA A 26 14.68 -9.19 9.06
N SER A 27 14.15 -8.24 9.84
CA SER A 27 14.94 -7.15 10.41
C SER A 27 16.03 -7.65 11.37
N ILE A 28 15.71 -8.64 12.21
CA ILE A 28 16.70 -9.29 13.10
C ILE A 28 17.76 -10.01 12.26
N LEU A 29 17.36 -10.79 11.26
CA LEU A 29 18.30 -11.52 10.40
C LEU A 29 19.25 -10.57 9.70
N CYS A 30 18.74 -9.51 9.06
CA CYS A 30 19.56 -8.49 8.41
C CYS A 30 20.57 -7.86 9.38
N ARG A 31 20.15 -7.54 10.62
CA ARG A 31 21.04 -6.99 11.64
C ARG A 31 22.15 -7.98 12.04
N THR A 32 21.84 -9.27 12.16
CA THR A 32 22.85 -10.30 12.47
C THR A 32 23.84 -10.54 11.33
N LEU A 33 23.44 -10.26 10.09
CA LEU A 33 24.32 -10.27 8.92
C LEU A 33 25.16 -8.99 8.78
N GLY A 34 25.07 -8.06 9.74
CA GLY A 34 25.84 -6.81 9.73
C GLY A 34 25.32 -5.76 8.74
N ILE A 35 24.08 -5.89 8.26
CA ILE A 35 23.47 -4.89 7.38
C ILE A 35 23.20 -3.61 8.19
N PRO A 36 23.62 -2.43 7.70
CA PRO A 36 23.39 -1.16 8.38
C PRO A 36 21.89 -0.90 8.68
N PRO A 37 21.53 -0.44 9.90
CA PRO A 37 20.15 -0.17 10.31
C PRO A 37 19.36 0.69 9.31
N ILE A 38 19.99 1.72 8.77
CA ILE A 38 19.39 2.60 7.75
C ILE A 38 18.93 1.82 6.51
N ILE A 39 19.70 0.83 6.06
CA ILE A 39 19.33 0.03 4.90
C ILE A 39 18.13 -0.86 5.26
N ILE A 40 18.13 -1.46 6.45
CA ILE A 40 17.03 -2.30 6.94
C ILE A 40 15.74 -1.48 7.04
N GLY A 41 15.79 -0.29 7.65
CA GLY A 41 14.65 0.62 7.77
C GLY A 41 14.08 1.03 6.40
N MET A 42 14.94 1.50 5.49
CA MET A 42 14.53 1.97 4.16
C MET A 42 14.07 0.85 3.22
N THR A 43 14.37 -0.42 3.53
CA THR A 43 14.04 -1.55 2.65
C THR A 43 13.07 -2.52 3.31
N VAL A 44 13.51 -3.26 4.32
CA VAL A 44 12.72 -4.31 4.97
C VAL A 44 11.52 -3.72 5.69
N VAL A 45 11.72 -2.65 6.47
CA VAL A 45 10.62 -1.99 7.20
C VAL A 45 9.75 -1.21 6.22
N GLY A 46 10.37 -0.43 5.31
CA GLY A 46 9.66 0.37 4.31
C GLY A 46 8.76 -0.44 3.36
N ILE A 47 9.23 -1.60 2.86
CA ILE A 47 8.40 -2.53 2.08
C ILE A 47 7.44 -3.30 3.00
N GLY A 48 7.84 -3.47 4.26
CA GLY A 48 7.17 -4.29 5.26
C GLY A 48 5.73 -3.92 5.52
N THR A 49 5.40 -2.63 5.51
CA THR A 49 4.03 -2.13 5.69
C THR A 49 3.11 -2.56 4.57
N SER A 50 3.60 -2.59 3.33
CA SER A 50 2.82 -3.01 2.15
C SER A 50 2.98 -4.50 1.79
N LEU A 51 3.62 -5.30 2.66
CA LEU A 51 3.68 -6.75 2.47
C LEU A 51 2.30 -7.43 2.44
N PRO A 52 1.31 -7.07 3.30
CA PRO A 52 -0.03 -7.63 3.23
C PRO A 52 -0.64 -7.53 1.82
N GLU A 53 -0.54 -6.37 1.20
CA GLU A 53 -1.00 -6.08 -0.17
C GLU A 53 -0.29 -6.97 -1.18
N ILE A 54 1.04 -7.04 -1.11
CA ILE A 54 1.87 -7.87 -1.99
C ILE A 54 1.42 -9.33 -1.89
N ILE A 55 1.32 -9.84 -0.66
CA ILE A 55 1.01 -11.24 -0.36
C ILE A 55 -0.40 -11.60 -0.85
N VAL A 56 -1.40 -10.76 -0.59
CA VAL A 56 -2.78 -11.01 -1.02
C VAL A 56 -2.90 -10.92 -2.54
N SER A 57 -2.27 -9.92 -3.16
CA SER A 57 -2.35 -9.73 -4.62
C SER A 57 -1.63 -10.85 -5.38
N VAL A 58 -0.47 -11.29 -4.90
CA VAL A 58 0.23 -12.46 -5.43
C VAL A 58 -0.63 -13.71 -5.27
N ALA A 59 -1.21 -13.94 -4.09
CA ALA A 59 -2.07 -15.10 -3.85
C ALA A 59 -3.32 -15.09 -4.74
N ALA A 60 -3.97 -13.93 -4.92
CA ALA A 60 -5.11 -13.78 -5.81
C ALA A 60 -4.75 -14.13 -7.26
N SER A 61 -3.63 -13.59 -7.75
CA SER A 61 -3.10 -13.88 -9.09
C SER A 61 -2.79 -15.38 -9.29
N MET A 62 -2.19 -16.04 -8.30
CA MET A 62 -1.95 -17.49 -8.34
C MET A 62 -3.23 -18.33 -8.44
N HIS A 63 -4.37 -17.80 -7.98
CA HIS A 63 -5.69 -18.44 -8.12
C HIS A 63 -6.46 -17.97 -9.36
N GLY A 64 -5.83 -17.21 -10.27
CA GLY A 64 -6.44 -16.70 -11.49
C GLY A 64 -7.36 -15.49 -11.29
N GLN A 65 -7.34 -14.86 -10.11
CA GLN A 65 -8.18 -13.71 -9.76
C GLN A 65 -7.43 -12.39 -9.96
N ILE A 66 -7.12 -12.08 -11.23
CA ILE A 66 -6.31 -10.89 -11.57
C ILE A 66 -7.04 -9.58 -11.22
N ASP A 67 -8.37 -9.56 -11.34
CA ASP A 67 -9.20 -8.42 -10.96
C ASP A 67 -9.09 -8.09 -9.46
N LEU A 68 -9.02 -9.11 -8.60
CA LEU A 68 -8.84 -8.94 -7.16
C LEU A 68 -7.45 -8.36 -6.84
N ALA A 69 -6.41 -8.82 -7.53
CA ALA A 69 -5.04 -8.33 -7.37
C ALA A 69 -4.90 -6.86 -7.81
N ILE A 70 -5.41 -6.51 -8.99
CA ILE A 70 -5.41 -5.14 -9.51
C ILE A 70 -6.26 -4.23 -8.62
N GLY A 71 -7.44 -4.71 -8.22
CA GLY A 71 -8.32 -3.99 -7.29
C GLY A 71 -7.64 -3.69 -5.97
N THR A 72 -6.89 -4.65 -5.41
CA THR A 72 -6.11 -4.43 -4.18
C THR A 72 -5.07 -3.33 -4.37
N ALA A 73 -4.27 -3.38 -5.44
CA ALA A 73 -3.24 -2.38 -5.72
C ALA A 73 -3.82 -0.95 -5.89
N ILE A 74 -4.84 -0.79 -6.73
CA ILE A 74 -5.47 0.51 -7.00
C ILE A 74 -6.24 1.00 -5.77
N GLY A 75 -6.97 0.10 -5.12
CA GLY A 75 -7.79 0.37 -3.95
C GLY A 75 -6.95 0.87 -2.79
N SER A 76 -5.81 0.21 -2.50
CA SER A 76 -4.92 0.62 -1.42
C SER A 76 -4.35 2.02 -1.65
N ASN A 77 -4.05 2.42 -2.89
CA ASN A 77 -3.67 3.81 -3.19
C ASN A 77 -4.77 4.82 -2.86
N ILE A 78 -6.01 4.50 -3.26
CA ILE A 78 -7.19 5.36 -3.01
C ILE A 78 -7.47 5.44 -1.50
N VAL A 79 -7.44 4.31 -0.80
CA VAL A 79 -7.63 4.19 0.65
C VAL A 79 -6.56 4.98 1.40
N ASN A 80 -5.28 4.82 1.03
CA ASN A 80 -4.17 5.54 1.65
C ASN A 80 -4.36 7.06 1.59
N ILE A 81 -4.77 7.60 0.43
CA ILE A 81 -4.95 9.04 0.26
C ILE A 81 -6.26 9.55 0.86
N LEU A 82 -7.39 8.91 0.54
CA LEU A 82 -8.70 9.45 0.91
C LEU A 82 -9.08 9.11 2.35
N LEU A 83 -8.87 7.86 2.76
CA LEU A 83 -9.26 7.40 4.09
C LEU A 83 -8.15 7.66 5.11
N ILE A 84 -6.96 7.10 4.90
CA ILE A 84 -5.92 7.10 5.92
C ILE A 84 -5.38 8.50 6.17
N LEU A 85 -4.85 9.15 5.14
CA LEU A 85 -4.36 10.52 5.24
C LEU A 85 -5.48 11.49 5.62
N GLY A 86 -6.68 11.30 5.06
CA GLY A 86 -7.84 12.13 5.38
C GLY A 86 -8.22 12.07 6.87
N LEU A 87 -8.33 10.86 7.44
CA LEU A 87 -8.61 10.66 8.86
C LEU A 87 -7.48 11.21 9.73
N ALA A 88 -6.24 10.93 9.37
CA ALA A 88 -5.10 11.41 10.14
C ALA A 88 -5.04 12.96 10.14
N ALA A 89 -5.38 13.62 9.04
CA ALA A 89 -5.45 15.09 8.95
C ALA A 89 -6.61 15.70 9.75
N LEU A 90 -7.71 14.96 9.93
CA LEU A 90 -8.81 15.36 10.81
C LEU A 90 -8.40 15.33 12.29
N LEU A 91 -7.61 14.32 12.67
CA LEU A 91 -7.09 14.15 14.02
C LEU A 91 -5.97 15.16 14.32
N HIS A 92 -4.98 15.26 13.45
CA HIS A 92 -3.80 16.10 13.59
C HIS A 92 -3.48 16.80 12.25
N PRO A 93 -3.61 18.14 12.16
CA PRO A 93 -3.21 18.89 10.97
C PRO A 93 -1.73 18.68 10.64
N PHE A 94 -1.42 18.21 9.43
CA PHE A 94 -0.05 17.95 9.02
C PHE A 94 0.64 19.17 8.45
N THR A 95 1.95 19.26 8.66
CA THR A 95 2.83 20.27 8.06
C THR A 95 4.00 19.62 7.33
N VAL A 96 4.13 19.90 6.03
CA VAL A 96 5.19 19.34 5.18
C VAL A 96 6.44 20.21 5.25
N HIS A 97 7.45 19.77 5.99
CA HIS A 97 8.71 20.49 6.16
C HIS A 97 9.79 19.97 5.21
N SER A 98 9.89 18.65 5.04
CA SER A 98 10.97 17.99 4.30
C SER A 98 10.98 18.29 2.79
N ASP A 99 12.16 18.68 2.29
CA ASP A 99 12.41 18.83 0.84
C ASP A 99 12.48 17.48 0.11
N ILE A 100 12.72 16.37 0.84
CA ILE A 100 12.72 15.01 0.28
C ILE A 100 11.30 14.65 -0.17
N LEU A 101 10.30 14.89 0.67
CA LEU A 101 8.89 14.65 0.34
C LEU A 101 8.44 15.44 -0.89
N ARG A 102 8.95 16.66 -1.08
CA ARG A 102 8.66 17.46 -2.29
C ARG A 102 9.22 16.85 -3.56
N ARG A 103 10.26 16.03 -3.48
CA ARG A 103 10.83 15.29 -4.61
C ARG A 103 10.14 13.95 -4.81
N GLU A 104 9.68 13.31 -3.73
CA GLU A 104 8.94 12.05 -3.80
C GLU A 104 7.52 12.21 -4.39
N MET A 105 6.83 13.33 -4.10
CA MET A 105 5.49 13.59 -4.63
C MET A 105 5.42 13.56 -6.17
N PRO A 106 6.27 14.29 -6.94
CA PRO A 106 6.35 14.15 -8.38
C PRO A 106 6.65 12.73 -8.83
N LEU A 107 7.53 12.02 -8.11
CA LEU A 107 7.92 10.65 -8.46
C LEU A 107 6.73 9.71 -8.32
N MET A 108 5.94 9.82 -7.26
CA MET A 108 4.70 9.05 -7.10
C MET A 108 3.75 9.28 -8.28
N LEU A 109 3.56 10.54 -8.70
CA LEU A 109 2.73 10.87 -9.86
C LEU A 109 3.31 10.32 -11.15
N ILE A 110 4.63 10.42 -11.37
CA ILE A 110 5.30 9.87 -12.57
C ILE A 110 5.13 8.35 -12.61
N VAL A 111 5.38 7.65 -11.50
CA VAL A 111 5.21 6.20 -11.40
C VAL A 111 3.76 5.80 -11.69
N SER A 112 2.80 6.54 -11.14
CA SER A 112 1.37 6.35 -11.41
C SER A 112 1.04 6.60 -12.89
N LEU A 113 1.57 7.64 -13.53
CA LEU A 113 1.31 7.87 -14.95
C LEU A 113 1.92 6.78 -15.83
N LEU A 114 3.14 6.33 -15.52
CA LEU A 114 3.81 5.25 -16.24
C LEU A 114 3.07 3.92 -16.10
N ALA A 115 2.56 3.60 -14.90
CA ALA A 115 1.73 2.43 -14.69
C ALA A 115 0.35 2.55 -15.36
N GLY A 116 -0.17 3.76 -15.54
CA GLY A 116 -1.37 3.99 -16.36
C GLY A 116 -1.15 3.60 -17.83
N CYS A 117 0.04 3.86 -18.39
CA CYS A 117 0.37 3.42 -19.75
C CYS A 117 0.37 1.89 -19.89
N VAL A 118 0.80 1.18 -18.84
CA VAL A 118 0.77 -0.28 -18.77
C VAL A 118 -0.66 -0.82 -18.79
N LEU A 119 -1.59 -0.18 -18.08
CA LEU A 119 -2.98 -0.66 -17.96
C LEU A 119 -3.89 -0.25 -19.13
N TYR A 120 -3.41 0.60 -20.05
CA TYR A 120 -4.24 1.21 -21.10
C TYR A 120 -4.91 0.20 -22.05
N ASN A 121 -4.21 -0.89 -22.38
CA ASN A 121 -4.70 -1.92 -23.30
C ASN A 121 -5.68 -2.91 -22.64
N GLY A 122 -5.93 -2.82 -21.32
CA GLY A 122 -6.81 -3.75 -20.61
C GLY A 122 -6.23 -5.13 -20.36
N GLU A 123 -4.93 -5.33 -20.60
CA GLU A 123 -4.23 -6.60 -20.41
C GLU A 123 -2.93 -6.37 -19.66
N LEU A 124 -2.71 -7.13 -18.59
CA LEU A 124 -1.50 -7.02 -17.79
C LEU A 124 -0.54 -8.15 -18.17
N SER A 125 0.50 -7.83 -18.94
CA SER A 125 1.46 -8.82 -19.44
C SER A 125 2.66 -9.01 -18.51
N ARG A 126 3.46 -10.05 -18.74
CA ARG A 126 4.72 -10.24 -18.00
C ARG A 126 5.74 -9.14 -18.27
N ILE A 127 5.72 -8.55 -19.47
CA ILE A 127 6.63 -7.45 -19.83
C ILE A 127 6.28 -6.22 -18.99
N ASP A 128 4.98 -5.97 -18.83
CA ASP A 128 4.47 -4.91 -17.96
C ASP A 128 4.88 -5.12 -16.51
N GLY A 129 4.75 -6.34 -16.00
CA GLY A 129 5.24 -6.70 -14.66
C GLY A 129 6.72 -6.42 -14.47
N LEU A 130 7.55 -6.84 -15.44
CA LEU A 130 8.99 -6.59 -15.39
C LEU A 130 9.31 -5.09 -15.42
N PHE A 131 8.58 -4.32 -16.23
CA PHE A 131 8.72 -2.86 -16.31
C PHE A 131 8.37 -2.19 -14.97
N LEU A 132 7.24 -2.54 -14.36
CA LEU A 132 6.81 -2.00 -13.06
C LEU A 132 7.80 -2.36 -11.94
N LEU A 133 8.32 -3.57 -11.93
CA LEU A 133 9.33 -3.98 -10.94
C LEU A 133 10.68 -3.30 -11.17
N ALA A 134 11.09 -3.10 -12.42
CA ALA A 134 12.27 -2.30 -12.73
C ALA A 134 12.11 -0.86 -12.22
N LEU A 135 10.91 -0.28 -12.37
CA LEU A 135 10.58 1.04 -11.83
C LEU A 135 10.63 1.06 -10.30
N ALA A 136 10.13 0.02 -9.63
CA ALA A 136 10.25 -0.14 -8.17
C ALA A 136 11.72 -0.18 -7.72
N VAL A 137 12.55 -0.97 -8.39
CA VAL A 137 13.99 -1.08 -8.08
C VAL A 137 14.70 0.26 -8.31
N LEU A 138 14.43 0.94 -9.42
CA LEU A 138 15.01 2.26 -9.70
C LEU A 138 14.63 3.30 -8.64
N TRP A 139 13.36 3.31 -8.23
CA TRP A 139 12.88 4.18 -7.16
C TRP A 139 13.53 3.85 -5.81
N LEU A 140 13.63 2.56 -5.44
CA LEU A 140 14.31 2.12 -4.22
C LEU A 140 15.79 2.54 -4.20
N LEU A 141 16.51 2.36 -5.31
CA LEU A 141 17.90 2.80 -5.43
C LEU A 141 18.03 4.32 -5.33
N TYR A 142 17.09 5.05 -5.92
CA TYR A 142 17.04 6.51 -5.84
C TYR A 142 16.81 6.99 -4.40
N ILE A 143 15.86 6.40 -3.67
CA ILE A 143 15.55 6.83 -2.32
C ILE A 143 16.67 6.47 -1.33
N ILE A 144 17.28 5.29 -1.47
CA ILE A 144 18.46 4.90 -0.67
C ILE A 144 19.61 5.89 -0.92
N LYS A 145 19.81 6.33 -2.17
CA LYS A 145 20.84 7.33 -2.49
C LYS A 145 20.52 8.69 -1.84
N LEU A 146 19.27 9.13 -1.87
CA LEU A 146 18.85 10.37 -1.22
C LEU A 146 19.00 10.30 0.31
N ALA A 147 18.55 9.22 0.94
CA ALA A 147 18.66 9.01 2.38
C ALA A 147 20.14 9.04 2.84
N ARG A 148 21.03 8.33 2.13
CA ARG A 148 22.47 8.36 2.42
C ARG A 148 23.10 9.75 2.26
N LEU A 149 22.61 10.57 1.34
CA LEU A 149 23.08 11.94 1.16
C LEU A 149 22.58 12.85 2.30
N ALA A 150 21.33 12.67 2.73
CA ALA A 150 20.73 13.43 3.82
C ALA A 150 21.33 13.06 5.20
N GLU A 151 21.64 11.79 5.42
CA GLU A 151 22.34 11.29 6.61
C GLU A 151 23.73 11.94 6.75
N ARG A 152 24.49 12.04 5.66
CA ARG A 152 25.79 12.75 5.64
C ARG A 152 25.69 14.23 5.98
N GLN A 153 24.51 14.82 5.78
CA GLN A 153 24.21 16.22 6.11
C GLN A 153 23.60 16.37 7.52
N GLY A 154 23.38 15.26 8.24
CA GLY A 154 22.96 15.23 9.64
C GLY A 154 21.50 15.63 9.90
N ASN A 155 20.63 15.64 8.87
CA ASN A 155 19.40 16.44 8.91
C ASN A 155 18.12 15.69 8.49
N ASP A 156 18.02 14.38 8.74
CA ASP A 156 16.84 13.61 8.30
C ASP A 156 16.10 12.87 9.44
N SER A 157 14.85 13.26 9.66
CA SER A 157 13.92 12.65 10.63
C SER A 157 13.30 11.35 10.12
N LEU A 158 13.04 11.24 8.81
CA LEU A 158 12.45 10.05 8.17
C LEU A 158 13.33 8.82 8.36
N THR A 159 14.62 9.00 8.11
CA THR A 159 15.64 7.96 8.31
C THR A 159 15.75 7.52 9.78
N ARG A 160 15.52 8.42 10.74
CA ARG A 160 15.61 8.09 12.17
C ARG A 160 14.46 7.22 12.63
N GLU A 161 13.20 7.51 12.27
CA GLU A 161 12.07 6.69 12.74
C GLU A 161 12.13 5.26 12.20
N GLN A 162 12.43 5.06 10.92
CA GLN A 162 12.56 3.71 10.36
C GLN A 162 13.67 2.89 11.06
N VAL A 163 14.69 3.58 11.59
CA VAL A 163 15.73 2.96 12.43
C VAL A 163 15.26 2.75 13.87
N GLU A 164 14.36 3.59 14.40
CA GLU A 164 13.75 3.41 15.71
C GLU A 164 12.71 2.29 15.75
N GLU A 165 11.99 2.06 14.66
CA GLU A 165 11.07 0.92 14.51
C GLU A 165 11.80 -0.43 14.43
N LEU A 166 13.11 -0.43 14.18
CA LEU A 166 13.87 -1.67 14.18
C LEU A 166 13.82 -2.33 15.55
N PRO A 167 13.60 -3.66 15.61
CA PRO A 167 13.61 -4.38 16.86
C PRO A 167 14.99 -4.27 17.52
N ARG A 168 15.06 -3.50 18.62
CA ARG A 168 16.29 -3.25 19.39
C ARG A 168 16.75 -4.49 20.16
N ASP A 169 15.79 -5.31 20.60
CA ASP A 169 16.04 -6.58 21.29
C ASP A 169 15.36 -7.74 20.54
N GLY A 170 16.15 -8.68 20.06
CA GLY A 170 15.67 -9.82 19.30
C GLY A 170 16.73 -10.91 19.24
N SER A 171 16.37 -12.13 19.61
CA SER A 171 17.26 -13.28 19.53
C SER A 171 17.04 -14.04 18.21
N LEU A 172 18.12 -14.55 17.62
CA LEU A 172 18.07 -15.37 16.40
C LEU A 172 17.05 -16.52 16.47
N PRO A 173 16.92 -17.26 17.60
CA PRO A 173 15.91 -18.31 17.72
C PRO A 173 14.47 -17.79 17.58
N VAL A 174 14.18 -16.61 18.14
CA VAL A 174 12.85 -15.98 18.04
C VAL A 174 12.57 -15.52 16.61
N ALA A 175 13.58 -15.01 15.90
CA ALA A 175 13.44 -14.65 14.49
C ALA A 175 13.12 -15.88 13.62
N PHE A 176 13.84 -17.00 13.80
CA PHE A 176 13.55 -18.23 13.08
C PHE A 176 12.18 -18.83 13.44
N LEU A 177 11.76 -18.74 14.71
CA LEU A 177 10.43 -19.15 15.14
C LEU A 177 9.34 -18.35 14.42
N TRP A 178 9.44 -17.02 14.41
CA TRP A 178 8.47 -16.17 13.72
C TRP A 178 8.48 -16.38 12.22
N LEU A 179 9.64 -16.58 11.61
CA LEU A 179 9.76 -16.92 10.20
C LEU A 179 9.04 -18.23 9.87
N GLY A 180 9.23 -19.27 10.69
CA GLY A 180 8.56 -20.56 10.53
C GLY A 180 7.04 -20.46 10.71
N LEU A 181 6.58 -19.73 11.72
CA LEU A 181 5.15 -19.50 11.95
C LEU A 181 4.51 -18.70 10.80
N ALA A 182 5.17 -17.63 10.34
CA ALA A 182 4.67 -16.83 9.22
C ALA A 182 4.55 -17.68 7.94
N LEU A 183 5.52 -18.56 7.67
CA LEU A 183 5.49 -19.47 6.51
C LEU A 183 4.30 -20.44 6.53
N ILE A 184 3.79 -20.80 7.71
CA ILE A 184 2.64 -21.69 7.88
C ILE A 184 1.33 -20.91 7.86
N ILE A 185 1.25 -19.80 8.61
CA ILE A 185 0.00 -19.02 8.75
C ILE A 185 -0.34 -18.33 7.44
N MET A 186 0.66 -17.82 6.71
CA MET A 186 0.44 -16.95 5.56
C MET A 186 -0.31 -17.63 4.41
N PRO A 187 0.02 -18.87 3.96
CA PRO A 187 -0.76 -19.55 2.93
C PRO A 187 -2.21 -19.86 3.36
N VAL A 188 -2.44 -20.14 4.65
CA VAL A 188 -3.78 -20.39 5.18
C VAL A 188 -4.58 -19.09 5.18
N ALA A 189 -3.98 -18.01 5.68
CA ALA A 189 -4.59 -16.69 5.75
C ALA A 189 -4.94 -16.14 4.37
N THR A 190 -4.04 -16.24 3.39
CA THR A 190 -4.32 -15.76 2.02
C THR A 190 -5.41 -16.57 1.33
N ARG A 191 -5.45 -17.89 1.48
CA ARG A 191 -6.58 -18.70 0.98
C ARG A 191 -7.89 -18.28 1.61
N MET A 192 -7.91 -18.08 2.94
CA MET A 192 -9.09 -17.56 3.63
C MET A 192 -9.53 -16.21 3.06
N VAL A 193 -8.60 -15.31 2.72
CA VAL A 193 -8.94 -14.02 2.11
C VAL A 193 -9.49 -14.19 0.69
N VAL A 194 -8.75 -14.85 -0.20
CA VAL A 194 -9.07 -14.98 -1.62
C VAL A 194 -10.38 -15.77 -1.83
N ASP A 195 -10.52 -16.94 -1.21
CA ASP A 195 -11.70 -17.79 -1.39
C ASP A 195 -12.98 -17.09 -0.89
N ASN A 196 -12.89 -16.42 0.27
CA ASN A 196 -14.07 -15.76 0.84
C ASN A 196 -14.36 -14.41 0.17
N ALA A 197 -13.38 -13.74 -0.42
CA ALA A 197 -13.60 -12.58 -1.28
C ALA A 197 -14.49 -12.96 -2.48
N THR A 198 -14.20 -14.08 -3.15
CA THR A 198 -15.03 -14.62 -4.25
C THR A 198 -16.42 -15.00 -3.79
N VAL A 199 -16.57 -15.61 -2.61
CA VAL A 199 -17.90 -15.94 -2.04
C VAL A 199 -18.72 -14.67 -1.80
N LEU A 200 -18.11 -13.61 -1.27
CA LEU A 200 -18.78 -12.32 -1.06
C LEU A 200 -19.15 -11.66 -2.40
N ALA A 201 -18.21 -11.63 -3.35
CA ALA A 201 -18.43 -11.09 -4.70
C ALA A 201 -19.66 -11.73 -5.35
N ASN A 202 -19.72 -13.07 -5.37
CA ASN A 202 -20.83 -13.81 -5.95
C ASN A 202 -22.16 -13.58 -5.21
N TYR A 203 -22.14 -13.50 -3.87
CA TYR A 203 -23.37 -13.31 -3.10
C TYR A 203 -23.98 -11.92 -3.27
N PHE A 204 -23.15 -10.87 -3.27
CA PHE A 204 -23.61 -9.50 -3.45
C PHE A 204 -23.76 -9.09 -4.93
N ALA A 205 -23.54 -10.03 -5.86
CA ALA A 205 -23.52 -9.80 -7.30
C ALA A 205 -22.57 -8.64 -7.70
N MET A 206 -21.39 -8.64 -7.08
CA MET A 206 -20.34 -7.64 -7.30
C MET A 206 -19.13 -8.29 -7.96
N SER A 207 -18.31 -7.47 -8.64
CA SER A 207 -17.05 -7.96 -9.21
C SER A 207 -16.00 -8.21 -8.12
N GLU A 208 -15.11 -9.18 -8.36
CA GLU A 208 -13.93 -9.38 -7.50
C GLU A 208 -13.05 -8.12 -7.47
N LEU A 209 -12.99 -7.36 -8.58
CA LEU A 209 -12.38 -6.03 -8.65
C LEU A 209 -12.91 -5.10 -7.55
N THR A 210 -14.23 -5.05 -7.37
CA THR A 210 -14.88 -4.20 -6.36
C THR A 210 -14.48 -4.61 -4.95
N ILE A 211 -14.50 -5.91 -4.64
CA ILE A 211 -14.07 -6.42 -3.32
C ILE A 211 -12.59 -6.11 -3.07
N GLY A 212 -11.75 -6.21 -4.10
CA GLY A 212 -10.34 -5.83 -4.06
C GLY A 212 -10.13 -4.35 -3.75
N LEU A 213 -10.84 -3.48 -4.48
CA LEU A 213 -10.78 -2.02 -4.33
C LEU A 213 -11.16 -1.55 -2.93
N THR A 214 -12.04 -2.29 -2.23
CA THR A 214 -12.65 -1.83 -0.99
C THR A 214 -12.24 -2.68 0.21
N VAL A 215 -12.80 -3.87 0.37
CA VAL A 215 -12.67 -4.67 1.58
C VAL A 215 -11.23 -5.15 1.75
N ILE A 216 -10.62 -5.64 0.68
CA ILE A 216 -9.22 -6.10 0.72
C ILE A 216 -8.29 -4.92 0.93
N ALA A 217 -8.37 -3.89 0.10
CA ALA A 217 -7.55 -2.69 0.22
C ALA A 217 -7.62 -2.04 1.61
N ILE A 218 -8.83 -1.88 2.18
CA ILE A 218 -8.97 -1.34 3.54
C ILE A 218 -8.32 -2.25 4.57
N GLY A 219 -8.49 -3.57 4.44
CA GLY A 219 -7.97 -4.54 5.38
C GLY A 219 -6.45 -4.68 5.35
N THR A 220 -5.85 -4.70 4.15
CA THR A 220 -4.41 -4.81 3.98
C THR A 220 -3.70 -3.52 4.37
N SER A 221 -4.33 -2.35 4.18
CA SER A 221 -3.73 -1.04 4.50
C SER A 221 -3.96 -0.56 5.96
N LEU A 222 -4.41 -1.47 6.83
CA LEU A 222 -4.49 -1.21 8.28
C LEU A 222 -3.13 -0.90 8.94
N PRO A 223 -2.01 -1.56 8.57
CA PRO A 223 -0.69 -1.19 9.06
C PRO A 223 -0.34 0.26 8.72
N GLU A 224 -0.57 0.70 7.48
CA GLU A 224 -0.34 2.07 7.04
C GLU A 224 -1.21 3.06 7.83
N LEU A 225 -2.44 2.70 8.16
CA LEU A 225 -3.31 3.52 9.01
C LEU A 225 -2.70 3.67 10.41
N ALA A 226 -2.20 2.58 10.99
CA ALA A 226 -1.60 2.58 12.31
C ALA A 226 -0.31 3.41 12.35
N THR A 227 0.60 3.23 11.38
CA THR A 227 1.87 3.97 11.31
C THR A 227 1.63 5.46 11.03
N THR A 228 0.71 5.80 10.11
CA THR A 228 0.38 7.18 9.77
C THR A 228 -0.22 7.92 10.98
N ILE A 229 -1.15 7.29 11.71
CA ILE A 229 -1.74 7.89 12.92
C ILE A 229 -0.70 8.00 14.04
N ALA A 230 0.16 7.00 14.21
CA ALA A 230 1.22 7.02 15.22
C ALA A 230 2.20 8.17 14.98
N GLY A 231 2.72 8.31 13.76
CA GLY A 231 3.61 9.41 13.37
C GLY A 231 2.94 10.78 13.53
N ALA A 232 1.69 10.92 13.07
CA ALA A 232 0.92 12.16 13.24
C ALA A 232 0.77 12.57 14.71
N ARG A 233 0.51 11.61 15.61
CA ARG A 233 0.34 11.87 17.05
C ARG A 233 1.64 12.26 17.76
N LYS A 234 2.79 11.83 17.24
CA LYS A 234 4.12 12.22 17.74
C LYS A 234 4.56 13.59 17.21
N GLY A 235 3.79 14.21 16.32
CA GLY A 235 4.17 15.44 15.62
C GLY A 235 5.19 15.20 14.49
N GLU A 236 5.36 13.95 14.06
CA GLU A 236 6.26 13.52 13.00
C GLU A 236 5.53 13.52 11.65
N ASP A 237 4.94 14.67 11.30
CA ASP A 237 4.05 14.84 10.15
C ASP A 237 4.67 14.41 8.82
N ASP A 238 5.96 14.73 8.62
CA ASP A 238 6.71 14.36 7.42
C ASP A 238 6.79 12.83 7.25
N ILE A 239 6.84 12.08 8.35
CA ILE A 239 6.99 10.63 8.31
C ILE A 239 5.67 9.95 8.01
N ALA A 240 4.59 10.43 8.64
CA ALA A 240 3.24 10.01 8.32
C ALA A 240 2.92 10.19 6.81
N ILE A 241 3.31 11.33 6.23
CA ILE A 241 3.13 11.63 4.81
C ILE A 241 4.05 10.77 3.93
N GLY A 242 5.33 10.63 4.31
CA GLY A 242 6.30 9.81 3.59
C GLY A 242 5.88 8.34 3.48
N ASN A 243 5.32 7.77 4.55
CA ASN A 243 4.81 6.40 4.54
C ASN A 243 3.68 6.21 3.52
N ILE A 244 2.73 7.16 3.43
CA ILE A 244 1.65 7.12 2.45
C ILE A 244 2.17 7.21 1.01
N ILE A 245 3.15 8.08 0.75
CA ILE A 245 3.75 8.24 -0.58
C ILE A 245 4.50 6.96 -0.97
N GLY A 246 5.33 6.44 -0.07
CA GLY A 246 6.08 5.21 -0.29
C GLY A 246 5.18 4.01 -0.55
N ALA A 247 4.16 3.80 0.30
CA ALA A 247 3.18 2.72 0.14
C ALA A 247 2.44 2.81 -1.20
N ASN A 248 2.07 4.02 -1.63
CA ASN A 248 1.44 4.20 -2.94
C ASN A 248 2.36 3.81 -4.10
N ILE A 249 3.64 4.20 -4.06
CA ILE A 249 4.63 3.80 -5.06
C ILE A 249 4.81 2.28 -5.07
N PHE A 250 4.91 1.65 -3.89
CA PHE A 250 5.00 0.19 -3.79
C PHE A 250 3.77 -0.52 -4.32
N ASN A 251 2.59 -0.01 -4.03
CA ASN A 251 1.34 -0.58 -4.51
C ASN A 251 1.27 -0.55 -6.04
N ILE A 252 1.70 0.54 -6.68
CA ILE A 252 1.70 0.65 -8.14
C ILE A 252 2.83 -0.12 -8.81
N ALA A 253 4.02 -0.15 -8.21
CA ALA A 253 5.18 -0.74 -8.86
C ALA A 253 5.35 -2.23 -8.52
N ILE A 254 5.12 -2.63 -7.27
CA ILE A 254 5.32 -4.00 -6.78
C ILE A 254 4.00 -4.78 -6.71
N VAL A 255 2.98 -4.23 -6.04
CA VAL A 255 1.71 -4.96 -5.83
C VAL A 255 0.98 -5.19 -7.14
N LEU A 256 1.06 -4.26 -8.10
CA LEU A 256 0.57 -4.48 -9.47
C LEU A 256 1.55 -5.31 -10.32
N GLY A 257 2.86 -5.09 -10.16
CA GLY A 257 3.90 -5.69 -11.01
C GLY A 257 4.16 -7.19 -10.75
N LEU A 258 4.09 -7.66 -9.50
CA LEU A 258 4.30 -9.07 -9.18
C LEU A 258 3.19 -9.99 -9.72
N PRO A 259 1.89 -9.70 -9.54
CA PRO A 259 0.79 -10.43 -10.17
C PRO A 259 0.94 -10.59 -11.68
N ALA A 260 1.37 -9.53 -12.38
CA ALA A 260 1.59 -9.53 -13.83
C ALA A 260 2.62 -10.58 -14.29
N LEU A 261 3.64 -10.86 -13.47
CA LEU A 261 4.63 -11.89 -13.76
C LEU A 261 4.10 -13.30 -13.54
N ILE A 262 3.27 -13.48 -12.50
CA ILE A 262 2.80 -14.78 -12.03
C ILE A 262 1.69 -15.30 -12.93
N ALA A 263 0.60 -14.54 -13.06
CA ALA A 263 -0.54 -14.88 -13.90
C ALA A 263 -0.94 -13.66 -14.73
N PRO A 264 -0.27 -13.42 -15.88
CA PRO A 264 -0.67 -12.36 -16.81
C PRO A 264 -2.06 -12.65 -17.38
N GLY A 265 -2.80 -11.60 -17.72
CA GLY A 265 -4.13 -11.75 -18.30
C GLY A 265 -4.89 -10.46 -18.51
N ALA A 266 -6.03 -10.58 -19.18
CA ALA A 266 -7.01 -9.52 -19.31
C ALA A 266 -7.69 -9.28 -17.97
N PHE A 267 -8.03 -8.02 -17.70
CA PHE A 267 -8.73 -7.59 -16.50
C PHE A 267 -9.94 -6.74 -16.85
N ASN A 268 -10.79 -6.47 -15.87
CA ASN A 268 -12.00 -5.68 -16.05
C ASN A 268 -11.66 -4.24 -16.51
N PRO A 269 -12.16 -3.76 -17.66
CA PRO A 269 -11.85 -2.42 -18.17
C PRO A 269 -12.21 -1.26 -17.23
N GLN A 270 -13.14 -1.48 -16.28
CA GLN A 270 -13.47 -0.49 -15.25
C GLN A 270 -12.27 -0.18 -14.34
N ALA A 271 -11.37 -1.14 -14.14
CA ALA A 271 -10.17 -0.94 -13.34
C ALA A 271 -9.32 0.21 -13.89
N PHE A 272 -9.15 0.32 -15.21
CA PHE A 272 -8.42 1.42 -15.84
C PHE A 272 -9.30 2.67 -16.04
N THR A 273 -10.47 2.52 -16.66
CA THR A 273 -11.29 3.66 -17.09
C THR A 273 -11.92 4.44 -15.94
N ARG A 274 -12.36 3.75 -14.87
CA ARG A 274 -13.00 4.36 -13.71
C ARG A 274 -12.02 4.47 -12.54
N ASP A 275 -11.49 3.35 -12.10
CA ASP A 275 -10.83 3.28 -10.78
C ASP A 275 -9.42 3.86 -10.81
N TYR A 276 -8.64 3.57 -11.85
CA TYR A 276 -7.32 4.16 -12.05
C TYR A 276 -7.40 5.68 -12.27
N GLY A 277 -8.41 6.13 -13.02
CA GLY A 277 -8.69 7.55 -13.20
C GLY A 277 -8.94 8.27 -11.88
N VAL A 278 -9.76 7.67 -10.99
CA VAL A 278 -9.98 8.18 -9.63
C VAL A 278 -8.68 8.20 -8.83
N MET A 279 -7.90 7.12 -8.86
CA MET A 279 -6.63 7.02 -8.14
C MET A 279 -5.64 8.13 -8.56
N VAL A 280 -5.49 8.38 -9.86
CA VAL A 280 -4.64 9.46 -10.38
C VAL A 280 -5.18 10.82 -9.97
N LEU A 281 -6.50 11.04 -10.06
CA LEU A 281 -7.14 12.29 -9.65
C LEU A 281 -6.86 12.60 -8.17
N VAL A 282 -7.07 11.62 -7.28
CA VAL A 282 -6.86 11.83 -5.83
C VAL A 282 -5.38 12.01 -5.49
N SER A 283 -4.49 11.34 -6.24
CA SER A 283 -3.05 11.54 -6.14
C SER A 283 -2.62 12.94 -6.52
N ILE A 284 -3.22 13.50 -7.59
CA ILE A 284 -3.00 14.89 -8.01
C ILE A 284 -3.55 15.86 -6.94
N VAL A 285 -4.76 15.63 -6.44
CA VAL A 285 -5.36 16.46 -5.38
C VAL A 285 -4.47 16.48 -4.14
N PHE A 286 -4.00 15.30 -3.70
CA PHE A 286 -3.05 15.17 -2.60
C PHE A 286 -1.76 15.96 -2.86
N ALA A 287 -1.16 15.81 -4.04
CA ALA A 287 0.05 16.54 -4.40
C ALA A 287 -0.15 18.07 -4.40
N LEU A 288 -1.28 18.55 -4.93
CA LEU A 288 -1.63 19.96 -4.91
C LEU A 288 -1.83 20.48 -3.49
N LEU A 289 -2.43 19.70 -2.59
CA LEU A 289 -2.58 20.06 -1.18
C LEU A 289 -1.23 20.23 -0.49
N CYS A 290 -0.27 19.33 -0.76
CA CYS A 290 1.09 19.41 -0.24
C CYS A 290 1.89 20.61 -0.80
N TRP A 291 1.66 20.99 -2.07
CA TRP A 291 2.36 22.10 -2.71
C TRP A 291 1.82 23.50 -2.38
N ARG A 292 0.68 23.61 -1.70
CA ARG A 292 0.13 24.92 -1.31
C ARG A 292 1.12 25.71 -0.45
N ARG A 293 1.09 27.04 -0.60
CA ARG A 293 1.99 28.00 0.09
C ARG A 293 2.07 27.82 1.62
N LYS A 294 0.95 27.43 2.26
CA LYS A 294 0.87 27.18 3.71
C LYS A 294 1.43 25.81 4.12
N ARG A 295 1.66 24.90 3.16
CA ARG A 295 2.22 23.55 3.34
C ARG A 295 1.58 22.74 4.47
N GLN A 296 0.31 23.01 4.74
CA GLN A 296 -0.42 22.43 5.85
C GLN A 296 -1.67 21.72 5.32
N ILE A 297 -1.80 20.43 5.62
CA ILE A 297 -3.02 19.65 5.41
C ILE A 297 -3.84 19.78 6.69
N GLY A 298 -4.70 20.81 6.70
CA GLY A 298 -5.59 21.06 7.83
C GLY A 298 -6.82 20.14 7.85
N LYS A 299 -7.61 20.24 8.92
CA LYS A 299 -8.87 19.48 9.08
C LYS A 299 -9.84 19.63 7.90
N GLY A 300 -9.87 20.79 7.24
CA GLY A 300 -10.69 21.00 6.05
C GLY A 300 -10.26 20.14 4.85
N ALA A 301 -8.95 19.94 4.67
CA ALA A 301 -8.44 19.00 3.67
C ALA A 301 -8.73 17.54 4.09
N GLY A 302 -8.60 17.22 5.39
CA GLY A 302 -9.00 15.92 5.92
C GLY A 302 -10.47 15.59 5.66
N LEU A 303 -11.38 16.55 5.86
CA LEU A 303 -12.81 16.41 5.56
C LEU A 303 -13.06 16.22 4.07
N LEU A 304 -12.34 16.94 3.21
CA LEU A 304 -12.45 16.79 1.75
C LEU A 304 -12.02 15.39 1.30
N LEU A 305 -10.89 14.89 1.83
CA LEU A 305 -10.35 13.58 1.48
C LEU A 305 -11.27 12.45 1.98
N THR A 306 -11.64 12.47 3.26
CA THR A 306 -12.56 11.46 3.83
C THR A 306 -13.96 11.53 3.23
N GLY A 307 -14.50 12.73 2.99
CA GLY A 307 -15.75 12.91 2.27
C GLY A 307 -15.66 12.35 0.84
N GLY A 308 -14.54 12.57 0.15
CA GLY A 308 -14.24 11.97 -1.14
C GLY A 308 -14.23 10.44 -1.10
N PHE A 309 -13.69 9.84 -0.03
CA PHE A 309 -13.73 8.38 0.17
C PHE A 309 -15.17 7.86 0.25
N ILE A 310 -16.02 8.52 1.04
CA ILE A 310 -17.43 8.12 1.19
C ILE A 310 -18.19 8.26 -0.15
N VAL A 311 -17.95 9.34 -0.89
CA VAL A 311 -18.55 9.53 -2.23
C VAL A 311 -18.07 8.45 -3.21
N TRP A 312 -16.78 8.13 -3.19
CA TRP A 312 -16.21 7.08 -4.05
C TRP A 312 -16.80 5.70 -3.70
N LEU A 313 -16.93 5.35 -2.41
CA LEU A 313 -17.62 4.13 -1.99
C LEU A 313 -19.09 4.13 -2.47
N ALA A 314 -19.83 5.22 -2.29
CA ALA A 314 -21.21 5.31 -2.76
C ALA A 314 -21.31 5.14 -4.28
N MET A 315 -20.39 5.73 -5.06
CA MET A 315 -20.31 5.53 -6.51
C MET A 315 -20.08 4.06 -6.85
N LEU A 316 -19.16 3.40 -6.15
CA LEU A 316 -18.72 2.04 -6.45
C LEU A 316 -19.81 1.00 -6.12
N TYR A 317 -20.54 1.18 -5.01
CA TYR A 317 -21.60 0.25 -4.59
C TYR A 317 -22.99 0.56 -5.15
N TRP A 318 -23.31 1.83 -5.41
CA TRP A 318 -24.66 2.24 -5.80
C TRP A 318 -24.78 2.57 -7.28
N VAL A 319 -23.77 3.20 -7.88
CA VAL A 319 -23.83 3.70 -9.26
C VAL A 319 -23.27 2.71 -10.26
N ALA A 320 -22.23 1.95 -9.90
CA ALA A 320 -21.63 0.97 -10.80
C ALA A 320 -22.57 -0.19 -11.20
N PRO A 321 -23.42 -0.75 -10.32
CA PRO A 321 -24.35 -1.80 -10.73
C PRO A 321 -25.47 -1.31 -11.67
N LEU A 322 -25.80 -0.01 -11.63
CA LEU A 322 -26.86 0.59 -12.45
C LEU A 322 -26.40 0.96 -13.86
N LEU A 323 -25.09 0.95 -14.14
CA LEU A 323 -24.50 1.32 -15.43
C LEU A 323 -24.02 0.11 -16.26
N VAL A 324 -24.32 -1.12 -15.79
CA VAL A 324 -23.91 -2.39 -16.43
C VAL A 324 -25.10 -3.07 -17.13
N GLU A 325 -26.23 -2.37 -17.31
CA GLU A 325 -27.30 -2.78 -18.26
C GLU A 325 -26.97 -2.37 -19.70
#